data_AF-A0A8X6NZ23-F1
#
_entry.id   AF-A0A8X6NZ23-F1
#
_cell.length_a   1.000
_cell.length_b   1.000
_cell.length_c   1.000
_cell.angle_alpha   90.00
_cell.angle_beta   90.00
_cell.angle_gamma   90.00
#
_symmetry.space_group_name_H-M   'P 1'
#
loop_
_entity.id
_entity.type
_entity.pdbx_description
1 polymer ?
#
loop_
_entity_poly.entity_id
_entity_poly.type
_entity_poly.pdbx_seq_one_letter_code
_entity_poly.pdbx_strand_id
1 'polypeptide(L)' 'MAPSISLKTATAGKVAVHGKPNVFIECGSRKFQHKVYIADISDPCVLGLDFLRKFNFTVDLEENEIRTGEDEIPLL' A
#
# COMPACT_ATOMS: atom_id res chain seq x y z
N MET A 1 12.45 -1.91 -25.48
CA MET A 1 11.19 -2.38 -24.89
C MET A 1 11.33 -2.28 -23.38
N ALA A 2 10.52 -1.46 -22.70
CA ALA A 2 10.52 -1.44 -21.25
C ALA A 2 9.89 -2.75 -20.76
N PRO A 3 10.49 -3.45 -19.79
CA PRO A 3 9.90 -4.68 -19.26
C PRO A 3 8.52 -4.37 -18.66
N SER A 4 7.47 -5.01 -19.18
CA SER A 4 6.10 -4.88 -18.67
C SER A 4 6.01 -5.58 -17.32
N ILE A 5 5.87 -4.79 -16.25
CA ILE A 5 5.63 -5.31 -14.90
C ILE A 5 4.16 -5.77 -14.82
N SER A 6 3.91 -6.89 -14.15
CA SER A 6 2.56 -7.35 -13.82
C SER A 6 2.47 -7.73 -12.35
N LEU A 7 1.30 -7.51 -11.75
CA LEU A 7 0.97 -7.97 -10.40
C LEU A 7 0.30 -9.33 -10.52
N LYS A 8 0.69 -10.28 -9.67
CA LYS A 8 0.00 -11.58 -9.54
C LYS A 8 -0.98 -11.51 -8.38
N THR A 9 -2.25 -11.84 -8.62
CA THR A 9 -3.29 -11.85 -7.58
C THR A 9 -3.29 -13.19 -6.82
N ALA A 10 -3.91 -13.19 -5.64
CA ALA A 10 -4.10 -14.42 -4.84
C ALA A 10 -4.95 -15.47 -5.58
N THR A 11 -5.87 -15.02 -6.45
CA THR A 11 -6.67 -15.87 -7.36
C THR A 11 -5.90 -16.36 -8.59
N ALA A 12 -4.57 -16.23 -8.59
CA ALA A 12 -3.66 -16.57 -9.69
C ALA A 12 -3.88 -15.76 -10.99
N GLY A 13 -4.65 -14.68 -10.92
CA GLY A 13 -4.79 -13.69 -12.00
C GLY A 13 -3.53 -12.85 -12.17
N LYS A 14 -3.46 -12.13 -13.30
CA LYS A 14 -2.42 -11.14 -13.58
C LYS A 14 -3.07 -9.81 -13.91
N VAL A 15 -2.58 -8.76 -13.28
CA VAL A 15 -2.99 -7.38 -13.56
C VAL A 15 -1.80 -6.64 -14.16
N ALA A 16 -2.01 -5.97 -15.28
CA ALA A 16 -0.98 -5.14 -15.90
C ALA A 16 -0.72 -3.90 -15.03
N VAL A 17 0.55 -3.54 -14.88
CA VAL A 17 0.93 -2.29 -14.24
C VAL A 17 1.03 -1.20 -15.31
N HIS A 18 0.24 -0.15 -15.14
CA HIS A 18 0.23 1.03 -16.02
C HIS A 18 1.35 2.01 -15.71
N GLY A 19 1.83 2.03 -14.47
CA GLY A 19 2.89 2.94 -14.05
C GLY A 19 3.40 2.67 -12.65
N LYS A 20 4.53 3.30 -12.33
CA LYS A 20 5.16 3.21 -11.01
C LYS A 20 5.65 4.57 -10.48
N PRO A 21 4.75 5.55 -10.25
CA PRO A 21 5.13 6.90 -9.79
C PRO A 21 5.53 6.94 -8.32
N ASN A 22 6.29 7.98 -7.94
CA ASN A 22 6.44 8.36 -6.54
C ASN A 22 5.30 9.33 -6.19
N VAL A 23 4.56 9.03 -5.13
CA VAL A 23 3.46 9.86 -4.64
C VAL A 23 3.62 10.08 -3.13
N PHE A 24 2.88 11.03 -2.59
CA PHE A 24 2.75 11.18 -1.15
C PHE A 24 1.48 10.48 -0.68
N ILE A 25 1.60 9.65 0.36
CA ILE A 25 0.51 8.95 1.02
C ILE A 25 0.38 9.55 2.41
N GLU A 26 -0.83 9.97 2.77
CA GLU A 26 -1.12 10.49 4.11
C GLU A 26 -1.77 9.39 4.94
N CYS A 27 -1.23 9.16 6.15
CA CYS A 27 -1.75 8.21 7.12
C CYS A 27 -1.73 8.88 8.50
N GLY A 28 -2.91 9.11 9.09
CA GLY A 28 -3.02 9.90 10.31
C GLY A 28 -2.50 11.32 10.12
N SER A 29 -1.64 11.78 11.02
CA SER A 29 -1.01 13.11 10.93
C SER A 29 0.23 13.17 10.02
N ARG A 30 0.66 12.04 9.45
CA ARG A 30 1.96 11.91 8.76
C ARG A 30 1.80 11.75 7.26
N LYS A 31 2.82 12.21 6.54
CA LYS A 31 2.90 12.16 5.07
C LYS A 31 4.15 11.41 4.63
N PHE A 32 3.99 10.41 3.78
CA PHE A 32 5.04 9.48 3.37
C PHE A 32 5.24 9.52 1.86
N GLN A 33 6.46 9.76 1.40
CA GLN A 33 6.79 9.62 -0.01
C GLN A 33 7.07 8.14 -0.34
N HIS A 34 6.25 7.52 -1.18
CA HIS A 34 6.40 6.13 -1.56
C HIS A 34 6.13 5.90 -3.05
N LYS A 35 6.76 4.86 -3.58
CA LYS A 35 6.61 4.47 -4.98
C LYS A 35 5.46 3.47 -5.09
N VAL A 36 4.35 3.88 -5.71
CA VAL A 36 3.15 3.05 -5.84
C VAL A 36 3.05 2.43 -7.22
N TYR A 37 2.30 1.34 -7.35
CA TYR A 37 1.92 0.77 -8.64
C TYR A 37 0.53 1.26 -9.02
N ILE A 38 0.37 1.71 -10.26
CA ILE A 38 -0.94 2.01 -10.84
C ILE A 38 -1.36 0.81 -11.68
N ALA A 39 -2.53 0.23 -11.37
CA ALA A 39 -3.04 -0.97 -12.01
C ALA A 39 -4.58 -1.00 -11.91
N ASP A 40 -5.25 -1.73 -12.80
CA ASP A 40 -6.70 -1.91 -12.77
C ASP A 40 -7.08 -2.93 -11.69
N ILE A 41 -7.25 -2.46 -10.46
CA ILE A 41 -7.69 -3.26 -9.31
C ILE A 41 -9.13 -2.90 -8.93
N SER A 42 -9.83 -3.82 -8.27
CA SER A 42 -11.21 -3.61 -7.80
C SER A 42 -11.29 -2.65 -6.61
N ASP A 43 -10.31 -2.71 -5.73
CA ASP A 43 -10.24 -1.89 -4.54
C ASP A 43 -9.70 -0.50 -4.88
N PRO A 44 -10.15 0.56 -4.20
CA PRO A 44 -9.66 1.93 -4.47
C PRO A 44 -8.15 2.08 -4.22
N CYS A 45 -7.60 1.31 -3.28
CA CYS A 45 -6.17 1.27 -2.98
C CYS A 45 -5.84 0.01 -2.18
N VAL A 46 -4.65 -0.55 -2.37
CA VAL A 46 -4.11 -1.63 -1.55
C VAL A 46 -2.80 -1.17 -0.93
N LEU A 47 -2.70 -1.21 0.39
CA LEU A 47 -1.48 -0.88 1.12
C LEU A 47 -0.59 -2.13 1.23
N GLY A 48 0.58 -2.08 0.61
CA GLY A 48 1.51 -3.21 0.58
C GLY A 48 2.30 -3.40 1.87
N LEU A 49 2.71 -4.64 2.15
CA LEU A 49 3.60 -4.98 3.27
C LEU A 49 4.96 -4.28 3.18
N ASP A 50 5.41 -3.93 1.97
CA ASP A 50 6.63 -3.16 1.74
C ASP A 50 6.53 -1.73 2.27
N PHE A 51 5.38 -1.08 2.07
CA PHE A 51 5.09 0.22 2.69
C PHE A 51 5.04 0.11 4.21
N LEU A 52 4.27 -0.85 4.74
CA LEU A 52 4.09 -1.03 6.18
C LEU A 52 5.43 -1.24 6.89
N ARG A 53 6.26 -2.15 6.39
CA ARG A 53 7.59 -2.42 6.95
C ARG A 53 8.54 -1.24 6.83
N LYS A 54 8.53 -0.53 5.70
CA LYS A 54 9.44 0.59 5.45
C LYS A 54 9.22 1.75 6.42
N PHE A 55 7.98 2.01 6.79
CA PHE A 55 7.60 3.14 7.66
C PHE A 55 7.19 2.71 9.06
N ASN A 56 7.58 1.49 9.47
CA ASN A 56 7.38 0.95 10.82
C ASN A 56 5.90 0.99 11.26
N PHE A 57 4.99 0.68 10.34
CA PHE A 57 3.60 0.45 10.68
C PHE A 57 3.43 -0.93 11.31
N THR A 58 2.62 -1.00 12.35
CA THR A 58 2.17 -2.23 12.98
C THR A 58 0.67 -2.36 12.79
N VAL A 59 0.21 -3.53 12.36
CA VAL A 59 -1.21 -3.85 12.30
C VAL A 59 -1.57 -4.56 13.60
N ASP A 60 -2.40 -3.93 14.42
CA ASP A 60 -2.94 -4.49 15.65
C ASP A 60 -4.38 -4.95 15.39
N LEU A 61 -4.58 -6.25 15.32
CA LEU A 61 -5.89 -6.85 15.07
C LEU A 61 -6.73 -6.97 16.35
N GLU A 62 -6.11 -6.88 17.53
CA GLU A 62 -6.83 -6.92 18.81
C GLU A 62 -7.56 -5.59 19.02
N GLU A 63 -6.88 -4.48 18.76
CA GLU A 63 -7.43 -3.12 18.87
C GLU A 63 -8.05 -2.63 17.55
N ASN A 64 -8.01 -3.45 16.49
CA ASN A 64 -8.54 -3.13 15.15
C ASN A 64 -7.98 -1.81 14.59
N GLU A 65 -6.66 -1.64 14.65
CA GLU A 65 -5.97 -0.41 14.24
C GLU A 65 -4.60 -0.65 13.60
N ILE A 66 -4.09 0.38 12.96
CA ILE A 66 -2.76 0.50 12.40
C ILE A 66 -2.00 1.53 13.24
N ARG A 67 -0.88 1.14 13.84
CA ARG A 67 -0.02 2.02 14.64
C ARG A 67 1.20 2.48 13.85
N THR A 68 1.54 3.77 13.91
CA THR A 68 2.82 4.30 13.42
C THR A 68 3.34 5.43 14.31
N GLY A 69 4.45 5.17 15.02
CA GLY A 69 4.95 6.10 16.03
C GLY A 69 3.91 6.38 17.11
N GLU A 70 3.29 7.56 17.08
CA GLU A 70 2.25 8.00 18.04
C GLU A 70 0.85 8.05 17.41
N ASP A 71 0.72 7.76 16.11
CA ASP A 71 -0.59 7.74 15.45
C ASP A 71 -1.20 6.34 15.55
N GLU A 72 -2.46 6.31 15.98
CA GLU A 72 -3.37 5.16 16.00
C GLU A 72 -4.44 5.38 14.93
N ILE A 73 -4.43 4.55 13.88
CA ILE A 73 -5.30 4.69 12.72
C ILE A 73 -6.26 3.50 12.69
N PRO A 74 -7.56 3.67 12.95
CA PRO A 74 -8.50 2.57 12.99
C PRO A 74 -8.62 1.85 11.64
N LEU A 75 -8.73 0.52 11.67
CA LEU A 75 -9.07 -0.31 10.52
C LEU A 75 -10.59 -0.18 10.30
N LEU A 76 -10.96 0.63 9.30
CA LEU A 76 -12.36 0.85 8.90
C LEU A 76 -12.98 -0.37 8.20
#